data_AF-A0A0C3CIM3-F1
#
_entry.id   AF-A0A0C3CIM3-F1
#
_cell.length_a   1.000
_cell.length_b   1.000
_cell.length_c   1.000
_cell.angle_alpha   90.00
_cell.angle_beta   90.00
_cell.angle_gamma   90.00
#
_symmetry.space_group_name_H-M   'P 1'
#
loop_
_entity.id
_entity.type
_entity.pdbx_description
1 polymer ?
#
loop_
_entity_poly.entity_id
_entity_poly.type
_entity_poly.pdbx_seq_one_letter_code
_entity_poly.pdbx_strand_id
1 'polypeptide(L)'
;MPKVSSTKNSADVPSIFLAKISAQQLHSHLRQVTQSRNTSETDVDALLTALNRLGISMALSHAAAKDNTLMHCVRCHKEYLERENGMESCKIEHNWEDGIHWGNGCRYQCESCGEYIKERSPGYGFDNETMCFTSTHTTDVDDVDFEEISADTCEENGCKPNNSQESVVKAEGKH
;
A
#
# COMPACT_ATOMS: atom_id res chain seq x y z
N MET A 1 -25.01 -45.39 29.91
CA MET A 1 -25.13 -44.44 28.77
C MET A 1 -24.17 -43.28 29.03
N PRO A 2 -23.12 -43.07 28.22
CA PRO A 2 -22.23 -41.93 28.42
C PRO A 2 -22.87 -40.66 27.86
N LYS A 3 -22.89 -39.60 28.67
CA LYS A 3 -23.26 -38.24 28.23
C LYS A 3 -22.10 -37.65 27.45
N VAL A 4 -22.24 -37.51 26.14
CA VAL A 4 -21.31 -36.71 25.32
C VAL A 4 -21.76 -35.25 25.41
N SER A 5 -21.17 -34.52 26.35
CA SER A 5 -21.24 -33.06 26.39
C SER A 5 -20.14 -32.50 25.48
N SER A 6 -20.45 -32.31 24.20
CA SER A 6 -19.60 -31.53 23.29
C SER A 6 -20.22 -30.17 23.09
N THR A 7 -19.91 -29.25 24.00
CA THR A 7 -20.12 -27.81 23.77
C THR A 7 -19.05 -27.36 22.77
N LYS A 8 -19.37 -27.44 21.47
CA LYS A 8 -18.57 -26.78 20.44
C LYS A 8 -18.63 -25.28 20.70
N ASN A 9 -17.49 -24.69 21.06
CA ASN A 9 -17.38 -23.25 21.22
C ASN A 9 -17.64 -22.60 19.86
N SER A 10 -18.51 -21.59 19.80
CA SER A 10 -18.86 -20.91 18.53
C SER A 10 -17.65 -20.25 17.84
N ALA A 11 -16.54 -20.09 18.57
CA ALA A 11 -15.25 -19.64 18.06
C ALA A 11 -14.56 -20.63 17.09
N ASP A 12 -14.97 -21.90 17.06
CA ASP A 12 -14.33 -22.91 16.18
C ASP A 12 -14.83 -22.83 14.73
N VAL A 13 -16.02 -22.27 14.50
CA VAL A 13 -16.64 -22.25 13.16
C VAL A 13 -15.89 -21.32 12.18
N PRO A 14 -15.51 -20.08 12.56
CA PRO A 14 -14.69 -19.22 11.71
C PRO A 14 -13.32 -19.83 11.39
N SER A 15 -12.68 -20.47 12.38
CA SER A 15 -11.36 -21.09 12.24
C SER A 15 -11.37 -22.27 11.26
N ILE A 16 -12.43 -23.09 11.29
CA ILE A 16 -12.63 -24.18 10.31
C ILE A 16 -12.88 -23.63 8.90
N PHE A 17 -13.56 -22.48 8.79
CA PHE A 17 -13.85 -21.87 7.50
C PHE A 17 -12.59 -21.25 6.87
N LEU A 18 -11.79 -20.54 7.68
CA LEU A 18 -10.51 -19.97 7.26
C LEU A 18 -9.47 -21.03 6.96
N ALA A 19 -9.46 -22.16 7.68
CA ALA A 19 -8.57 -23.29 7.38
C ALA A 19 -8.86 -23.96 6.03
N LYS A 20 -10.03 -23.72 5.43
CA LYS A 20 -10.44 -24.28 4.13
C LYS A 20 -10.35 -23.29 2.98
N ILE A 21 -10.11 -22.01 3.27
CA ILE A 21 -9.95 -20.97 2.27
C ILE A 21 -8.46 -20.68 2.11
N SER A 22 -7.97 -20.70 0.87
CA SER A 22 -6.62 -20.24 0.59
C SER A 22 -6.51 -18.72 0.77
N ALA A 23 -5.30 -18.21 1.04
CA ALA A 23 -5.06 -16.77 1.13
C ALA A 23 -5.55 -16.00 -0.12
N GLN A 24 -5.40 -16.60 -1.31
CA GLN A 24 -5.88 -16.03 -2.58
C GLN A 24 -7.41 -15.95 -2.65
N GLN A 25 -8.13 -16.98 -2.18
CA GLN A 25 -9.59 -16.96 -2.13
C GLN A 25 -10.11 -15.94 -1.11
N LEU A 26 -9.48 -15.84 0.05
CA LEU A 26 -9.82 -14.83 1.05
C LEU A 26 -9.64 -13.42 0.48
N HIS A 27 -8.48 -13.16 -0.14
CA HIS A 27 -8.18 -11.89 -0.79
C HIS A 27 -9.20 -11.55 -1.90
N SER A 28 -9.52 -12.50 -2.78
CA SER A 28 -10.51 -12.30 -3.84
C SER A 28 -11.90 -11.98 -3.27
N HIS A 29 -12.32 -12.67 -2.21
CA HIS A 29 -13.61 -12.42 -1.57
C HIS A 29 -13.65 -11.05 -0.88
N LEU A 30 -12.60 -10.69 -0.14
CA LEU A 30 -12.50 -9.38 0.50
C LEU A 30 -12.55 -8.26 -0.55
N ARG A 31 -11.79 -8.40 -1.64
CA ARG A 31 -11.80 -7.44 -2.75
C ARG A 31 -13.19 -7.31 -3.39
N GLN A 32 -13.88 -8.41 -3.60
CA GLN A 32 -15.23 -8.40 -4.19
C GLN A 32 -16.24 -7.69 -3.27
N VAL A 33 -16.14 -7.91 -1.95
CA VAL A 33 -17.01 -7.26 -0.96
C VAL A 33 -16.71 -5.78 -0.88
N THR A 34 -15.44 -5.36 -0.83
CA THR A 34 -15.08 -3.93 -0.73
C THR A 34 -15.38 -3.14 -2.00
N GLN A 35 -15.40 -3.80 -3.17
CA GLN A 35 -15.77 -3.16 -4.45
C GLN A 35 -17.28 -3.16 -4.74
N SER A 36 -18.08 -3.85 -3.93
CA SER A 36 -19.53 -3.87 -4.09
C SER A 36 -20.14 -2.53 -3.68
N ARG A 37 -20.89 -1.90 -4.58
CA ARG A 37 -21.61 -0.63 -4.30
C ARG A 37 -22.69 -0.74 -3.22
N ASN A 38 -22.98 -1.96 -2.75
CA ASN A 38 -24.00 -2.23 -1.73
C ASN A 38 -23.41 -2.46 -0.33
N THR A 39 -22.09 -2.37 -0.18
CA THR A 39 -21.45 -2.59 1.12
C THR A 39 -21.75 -1.40 2.03
N SER A 40 -22.51 -1.65 3.09
CA SER A 40 -22.84 -0.63 4.08
C SER A 40 -21.71 -0.49 5.10
N GLU A 41 -21.67 0.65 5.81
CA GLU A 41 -20.75 0.84 6.95
C GLU A 41 -20.92 -0.28 8.01
N THR A 42 -22.15 -0.76 8.19
CA THR A 42 -22.47 -1.86 9.12
C THR A 42 -21.83 -3.19 8.70
N ASP A 43 -21.72 -3.46 7.40
CA ASP A 43 -21.07 -4.67 6.89
C ASP A 43 -19.56 -4.63 7.13
N VAL A 44 -18.95 -3.45 6.99
CA VAL A 44 -17.53 -3.22 7.30
C VAL A 44 -17.27 -3.39 8.80
N ASP A 45 -18.11 -2.82 9.66
CA ASP A 45 -17.99 -2.97 11.12
C ASP A 45 -18.16 -4.43 11.58
N ALA A 46 -19.09 -5.16 10.96
CA ALA A 46 -19.27 -6.58 11.23
C ALA A 46 -18.04 -7.41 10.85
N LEU A 47 -17.41 -7.09 9.71
CA LEU A 47 -16.16 -7.71 9.27
C LEU A 47 -15.01 -7.41 10.23
N LEU A 48 -14.80 -6.15 10.60
CA LEU A 48 -13.76 -5.75 11.55
C LEU A 48 -13.95 -6.41 12.92
N THR A 49 -15.20 -6.50 13.38
CA THR A 49 -15.54 -7.23 14.61
C THR A 49 -15.20 -8.71 14.51
N ALA A 50 -15.48 -9.35 13.37
CA ALA A 50 -15.14 -10.76 13.14
C ALA A 50 -13.62 -10.98 13.11
N LEU A 51 -12.87 -10.10 12.44
CA LEU A 51 -11.40 -10.15 12.40
C LEU A 51 -10.79 -10.00 13.80
N ASN A 52 -11.26 -9.03 14.60
CA ASN A 52 -10.82 -8.89 15.98
C ASN A 52 -11.13 -10.13 16.83
N ARG A 53 -12.29 -10.77 16.65
CA ARG A 53 -12.64 -12.04 17.34
C ARG A 53 -11.75 -13.21 16.95
N LEU A 54 -11.19 -13.19 15.74
CA LEU A 54 -10.22 -14.15 15.25
C LEU A 54 -8.79 -13.89 15.77
N GLY A 55 -8.61 -12.85 16.59
CA GLY A 55 -7.30 -12.45 17.09
C GLY A 55 -6.46 -11.65 16.09
N ILE A 56 -7.05 -11.27 14.95
CA ILE A 56 -6.42 -10.35 13.99
C ILE A 56 -6.59 -8.95 14.60
N SER A 57 -5.57 -8.52 15.33
CA SER A 57 -5.57 -7.23 16.03
C SER A 57 -5.51 -6.09 15.03
N MET A 58 -6.58 -5.29 14.99
CA MET A 58 -6.60 -4.02 14.23
C MET A 58 -5.98 -2.86 15.01
N ALA A 59 -5.34 -3.11 16.16
CA ALA A 59 -4.80 -2.06 17.03
C ALA A 59 -3.78 -1.17 16.30
N LEU A 60 -2.93 -1.77 15.47
CA LEU A 60 -1.95 -1.04 14.66
C LEU A 60 -2.65 -0.16 13.60
N SER A 61 -3.66 -0.68 12.90
CA SER A 61 -4.44 0.09 11.94
C SER A 61 -5.20 1.25 12.59
N HIS A 62 -5.73 1.04 13.81
CA HIS A 62 -6.38 2.11 14.56
C HIS A 62 -5.40 3.18 15.06
N ALA A 63 -4.20 2.77 15.47
CA ALA A 63 -3.14 3.71 15.84
C ALA A 63 -2.72 4.54 14.62
N ALA A 64 -2.44 3.88 13.50
CA ALA A 64 -2.12 4.51 12.21
C ALA A 64 -3.20 5.50 11.76
N ALA A 65 -4.49 5.16 11.88
CA ALA A 65 -5.59 6.04 11.50
C ALA A 65 -5.66 7.34 12.34
N LYS A 66 -5.16 7.30 13.58
CA LYS A 66 -5.12 8.46 14.50
C LYS A 66 -3.79 9.20 14.48
N ASP A 67 -2.77 8.62 13.86
CA ASP A 67 -1.46 9.24 13.75
C ASP A 67 -1.53 10.47 12.82
N ASN A 68 -0.95 11.57 13.29
CA ASN A 68 -0.83 12.82 12.56
C ASN A 68 0.63 13.16 12.26
N THR A 69 1.54 12.21 12.48
CA THR A 69 2.95 12.36 12.17
C THR A 69 3.12 12.36 10.66
N LEU A 70 3.68 13.46 10.13
CA LEU A 70 4.11 13.53 8.75
C LEU A 70 5.35 12.65 8.58
N MET A 71 5.26 11.72 7.64
CA MET A 71 6.34 10.82 7.26
C MET A 71 6.83 11.17 5.86
N HIS A 72 8.07 10.81 5.57
CA HIS A 72 8.68 11.00 4.26
C HIS A 72 8.79 9.64 3.57
N CYS A 73 8.22 9.51 2.38
CA CYS A 73 8.36 8.29 1.59
C CYS A 73 9.75 8.24 0.95
N VAL A 74 10.60 7.29 1.31
CA VAL A 74 11.96 7.20 0.74
C VAL A 74 11.98 6.74 -0.72
N ARG A 75 10.84 6.29 -1.26
CA ARG A 75 10.69 5.88 -2.66
C ARG A 75 10.27 7.02 -3.59
N CYS A 76 9.21 7.75 -3.24
CA CYS A 76 8.67 8.84 -4.08
C CYS A 76 8.94 10.24 -3.53
N HIS A 77 9.59 10.31 -2.37
CA HIS A 77 10.03 11.53 -1.67
C HIS A 77 8.93 12.50 -1.23
N LYS A 78 7.66 12.11 -1.36
CA LYS A 78 6.52 12.88 -0.87
C LYS A 78 6.34 12.71 0.63
N GLU A 79 5.92 13.78 1.28
CA GLU A 79 5.40 13.71 2.64
C GLU A 79 4.00 13.09 2.64
N TYR A 80 3.70 12.26 3.62
CA TYR A 80 2.41 11.59 3.75
C TYR A 80 2.03 11.35 5.21
N LEU A 81 0.73 11.18 5.45
CA LEU A 81 0.20 10.71 6.73
C LEU A 81 -0.15 9.23 6.61
N GLU A 82 0.10 8.44 7.65
CA GLU A 82 -0.14 6.99 7.57
C GLU A 82 -1.61 6.65 7.26
N ARG A 83 -2.55 7.45 7.75
CA ARG A 83 -3.98 7.30 7.43
C ARG A 83 -4.33 7.48 5.94
N GLU A 84 -3.44 8.09 5.16
CA GLU A 84 -3.55 8.29 3.71
C GLU A 84 -2.71 7.28 2.91
N ASN A 85 -1.99 6.39 3.59
CA ASN A 85 -1.05 5.44 3.00
C ASN A 85 -1.74 4.16 2.46
N GLY A 86 -2.60 4.32 1.46
CA GLY A 86 -3.26 3.23 0.75
C GLY A 86 -2.35 2.51 -0.25
N MET A 87 -2.79 1.35 -0.73
CA MET A 87 -2.05 0.49 -1.69
C MET A 87 -1.69 1.16 -3.02
N GLU A 88 -2.32 2.29 -3.35
CA GLU A 88 -2.04 3.05 -4.57
C GLU A 88 -1.61 4.49 -4.28
N SER A 89 -1.18 4.80 -3.05
CA SER A 89 -0.83 6.18 -2.67
C SER A 89 0.56 6.58 -3.18
N CYS A 90 1.52 5.66 -3.17
CA CYS A 90 2.85 5.89 -3.72
C CYS A 90 2.86 5.56 -5.22
N LYS A 91 2.84 6.60 -6.06
CA LYS A 91 2.93 6.50 -7.51
C LYS A 91 4.19 7.16 -8.03
N ILE A 92 4.92 6.45 -8.90
CA ILE A 92 6.03 7.00 -9.68
C ILE A 92 5.60 6.98 -11.14
N GLU A 93 5.65 8.15 -11.78
CA GLU A 93 5.35 8.31 -13.19
C GLU A 93 6.50 7.76 -14.03
N HIS A 94 6.21 7.28 -15.24
CA HIS A 94 7.28 6.89 -16.14
C HIS A 94 8.13 8.12 -16.52
N ASN A 95 9.44 8.04 -16.33
CA ASN A 95 10.35 9.02 -16.88
C ASN A 95 10.62 8.69 -18.35
N TRP A 96 10.05 9.49 -19.25
CA TRP A 96 10.18 9.33 -20.70
C TRP A 96 11.30 10.23 -21.26
N GLU A 97 12.46 10.19 -20.63
CA GLU A 97 13.66 10.83 -21.17
C GLU A 97 14.25 9.89 -22.24
N ASP A 98 14.47 10.42 -23.44
CA ASP A 98 15.01 9.74 -24.62
C ASP A 98 14.10 8.76 -25.38
N GLY A 99 13.29 9.33 -26.28
CA GLY A 99 12.62 8.60 -27.34
C GLY A 99 13.59 8.09 -28.41
N ILE A 100 13.60 6.78 -28.63
CA ILE A 100 14.30 6.20 -29.79
C ILE A 100 13.37 6.30 -31.01
N HIS A 101 13.81 7.04 -32.03
CA HIS A 101 13.12 7.10 -33.32
C HIS A 101 13.21 5.75 -34.04
N TRP A 102 12.06 5.11 -34.31
CA TRP A 102 11.98 3.85 -35.05
C TRP A 102 11.01 4.00 -36.24
N GLY A 103 11.57 4.21 -37.43
CA GLY A 103 10.79 4.37 -38.66
C GLY A 103 9.99 5.68 -38.68
N ASN A 104 8.68 5.60 -38.98
CA ASN A 104 7.77 6.77 -39.07
C ASN A 104 7.15 7.17 -37.71
N GLY A 105 7.76 6.80 -36.58
CA GLY A 105 7.28 7.17 -35.25
C GLY A 105 8.35 7.09 -34.17
N CYS A 106 8.01 7.60 -32.99
CA CYS A 106 8.87 7.59 -31.81
C CYS A 106 8.39 6.50 -30.83
N ARG A 107 9.33 5.71 -30.31
CA ARG A 107 9.10 4.84 -29.15
C ARG A 107 9.90 5.38 -27.99
N TYR A 108 9.25 5.50 -26.84
CA TYR A 108 9.89 5.92 -25.61
C TYR A 108 9.94 4.70 -24.70
N GLN A 109 11.10 4.46 -24.11
CA GLN A 109 11.29 3.40 -23.14
C GLN A 109 11.43 4.07 -21.78
N CYS A 110 10.64 3.66 -20.76
CA CYS A 110 10.90 4.11 -19.38
C CYS A 110 12.18 3.42 -18.96
N GLU A 111 13.20 4.20 -18.59
CA GLU A 111 14.44 3.62 -18.10
C GLU A 111 14.22 2.79 -16.83
N SER A 112 13.18 3.12 -16.07
CA SER A 112 12.83 2.45 -14.81
C SER A 112 12.29 1.05 -15.03
N CYS A 113 11.20 0.88 -15.79
CA CYS A 113 10.53 -0.41 -15.91
C CYS A 113 10.74 -1.10 -17.26
N GLY A 114 11.37 -0.42 -18.22
CA GLY A 114 11.55 -0.91 -19.58
C GLY A 114 10.29 -0.96 -20.45
N GLU A 115 9.13 -0.46 -19.97
CA GLU A 115 7.93 -0.37 -20.79
C GLU A 115 8.13 0.58 -21.98
N TYR A 116 7.50 0.22 -23.09
CA TYR A 116 7.51 1.01 -24.32
C TYR A 116 6.16 1.65 -24.55
N ILE A 117 6.16 2.97 -24.72
CA ILE A 117 5.00 3.67 -25.25
C ILE A 117 5.26 4.14 -26.67
N LYS A 118 4.21 4.07 -27.49
CA LYS A 118 4.20 4.61 -28.84
C LYS A 118 3.46 5.94 -28.81
N GLU A 119 4.06 6.98 -29.35
CA GLU A 119 3.36 8.24 -29.53
C GLU A 119 2.12 8.02 -30.41
N ARG A 120 0.95 8.48 -29.95
CA ARG A 120 -0.32 8.27 -30.65
C ARG A 120 -0.33 8.97 -32.02
N SER A 121 0.29 10.15 -32.08
CA SER A 121 0.55 10.96 -33.27
C SER A 121 1.77 11.85 -33.01
N PRO A 122 2.66 12.10 -34.00
CA PRO A 122 3.81 12.98 -33.83
C PRO A 122 3.40 14.38 -33.30
N GLY A 123 3.94 14.78 -32.15
CA GLY A 123 3.70 16.07 -31.51
C GLY A 123 2.45 16.16 -30.63
N TYR A 124 1.72 15.07 -30.40
CA TYR A 124 0.51 15.06 -29.56
C TYR A 124 0.75 14.67 -28.09
N GLY A 125 2.00 14.41 -27.71
CA GLY A 125 2.36 13.98 -26.36
C GLY A 125 1.93 12.54 -26.08
N PHE A 126 2.28 12.05 -24.90
CA PHE A 126 1.88 10.74 -24.41
C PHE A 126 0.56 10.84 -23.65
N ASP A 127 -0.27 9.81 -23.75
CA ASP A 127 -1.32 9.59 -22.75
C ASP A 127 -0.56 9.28 -21.44
N ASN A 128 -0.36 10.33 -20.66
CA ASN A 128 0.41 10.48 -19.43
C ASN A 128 -0.19 9.74 -18.22
N GLU A 129 -1.03 8.73 -18.46
CA GLU A 129 -1.68 7.93 -17.42
C GLU A 129 -0.90 6.66 -17.05
N THR A 130 0.25 6.43 -17.67
CA THR A 130 1.06 5.25 -17.40
C THR A 130 1.95 5.50 -16.18
N MET A 131 1.79 4.67 -15.14
CA MET A 131 2.60 4.72 -13.91
C MET A 131 3.68 3.63 -13.95
N CYS A 132 4.94 4.00 -13.72
CA CYS A 132 6.08 3.08 -13.73
C CYS A 132 6.08 2.23 -12.42
N PHE A 133 5.46 2.74 -11.34
CA PHE A 133 5.26 2.00 -10.08
C PHE A 133 4.00 2.46 -9.31
N THR A 134 3.33 1.54 -8.58
CA THR A 134 2.21 1.85 -7.68
C THR A 134 2.24 0.93 -6.46
N SER A 135 2.29 1.51 -5.25
CA SER A 135 2.25 0.79 -3.96
C SER A 135 1.85 1.72 -2.80
N THR A 136 2.01 1.26 -1.55
CA THR A 136 2.06 2.12 -0.36
C THR A 136 3.37 2.91 -0.30
N HIS A 137 3.34 4.06 0.36
CA HIS A 137 4.54 4.75 0.82
C HIS A 137 5.28 3.91 1.87
N THR A 138 6.60 4.08 1.94
CA THR A 138 7.45 3.44 2.95
C THR A 138 8.50 4.44 3.43
N THR A 139 8.84 4.39 4.71
CA THR A 139 10.00 5.07 5.31
C THR A 139 11.23 4.15 5.35
N ASP A 140 11.05 2.87 5.02
CA ASP A 140 12.12 1.87 5.06
C ASP A 140 12.84 1.84 3.71
N VAL A 141 14.15 2.08 3.75
CA VAL A 141 15.01 2.09 2.57
C VAL A 141 15.24 0.67 2.05
N ASP A 142 15.21 -0.33 2.96
CA ASP A 142 15.40 -1.74 2.59
C ASP A 142 14.18 -2.30 1.81
N ASP A 143 13.02 -1.65 1.92
CA ASP A 143 11.81 -1.97 1.14
C ASP A 143 11.81 -1.34 -0.26
N VAL A 144 12.86 -0.61 -0.65
CA VAL A 144 12.96 0.07 -1.95
C VAL A 144 14.08 -0.53 -2.79
N ASP A 145 13.69 -1.15 -3.89
CA ASP A 145 14.65 -1.60 -4.90
C ASP A 145 15.00 -0.45 -5.85
N PHE A 146 15.97 0.38 -5.47
CA PHE A 146 16.42 1.52 -6.28
C PHE A 146 17.06 1.12 -7.62
N GLU A 147 17.41 -0.16 -7.82
CA GLU A 147 17.98 -0.64 -9.08
C GLU A 147 16.88 -1.05 -10.08
N GLU A 148 15.76 -1.61 -9.60
CA GLU A 148 14.66 -2.09 -10.43
C GLU A 148 13.60 -1.00 -10.73
N ILE A 149 13.48 0.00 -9.87
CA ILE A 149 12.63 1.17 -10.11
C ILE A 149 13.53 2.40 -10.08
N SER A 150 13.42 3.33 -11.05
CA SER A 150 14.08 4.66 -11.00
C SER A 150 13.48 5.52 -9.90
N ALA A 151 13.55 5.03 -8.67
CA ALA A 151 13.47 5.83 -7.49
C ALA A 151 14.86 6.44 -7.30
N ASP A 152 14.90 7.77 -7.17
CA ASP A 152 16.11 8.43 -6.72
C ASP A 152 16.33 8.10 -5.24
N THR A 153 17.59 8.10 -4.78
CA THR A 153 17.89 8.13 -3.35
C THR A 153 17.47 9.47 -2.73
N CYS A 154 17.36 9.52 -1.40
CA CYS A 154 17.07 10.78 -0.71
C CYS A 154 18.16 11.84 -0.96
N GLU A 155 19.42 11.43 -1.09
CA GLU A 155 20.55 12.28 -1.43
C GLU A 155 20.44 12.88 -2.83
N GLU A 156 20.11 12.06 -3.83
CA GLU A 156 19.91 12.48 -5.22
C GLU A 156 18.74 13.45 -5.36
N ASN A 157 17.65 13.21 -4.61
CA ASN A 157 16.48 14.07 -4.64
C ASN A 157 16.57 15.28 -3.68
N GLY A 158 17.72 15.51 -3.05
CA GLY A 158 17.96 16.67 -2.19
C GLY A 158 17.07 16.72 -0.94
N CYS A 159 16.65 15.56 -0.45
CA CYS A 159 15.81 15.46 0.73
C CYS A 159 16.58 15.90 1.98
N LYS A 160 15.90 16.60 2.89
CA LYS A 160 16.51 16.98 4.15
C LYS A 160 16.59 15.75 5.05
N PRO A 161 17.71 15.49 5.76
CA PRO A 161 17.76 14.43 6.74
C PRO A 161 16.67 14.69 7.79
N ASN A 162 15.76 13.73 7.93
CA ASN A 162 14.62 13.83 8.82
C ASN A 162 15.12 13.93 10.28
N ASN A 163 15.12 15.14 10.84
CA ASN A 163 15.28 15.37 12.28
C ASN A 163 14.04 14.92 13.10
N SER A 164 13.13 14.13 12.52
CA SER A 164 11.83 13.81 13.11
C SER A 164 11.85 12.70 14.17
N GLN A 165 13.01 12.14 14.53
CA GLN A 165 13.12 11.20 15.66
C GLN A 165 13.50 11.85 17.00
N GLU A 166 13.70 13.17 17.10
CA GLU A 166 14.24 13.78 18.34
C GLU A 166 13.21 14.37 19.34
N SER A 167 11.89 14.21 19.15
CA SER A 167 10.93 14.93 20.01
C SER A 167 9.77 14.12 20.58
N VAL A 168 9.99 12.95 21.19
CA VAL A 168 9.07 12.42 22.24
C VAL A 168 9.82 11.63 23.33
N VAL A 169 10.83 12.22 23.97
CA VAL A 169 11.26 11.77 25.31
C VAL A 169 11.52 12.98 26.18
N LYS A 170 10.46 13.55 26.76
CA LYS A 170 10.51 14.30 28.04
C LYS A 170 9.10 14.78 28.42
N ALA A 171 8.42 14.00 29.26
CA ALA A 171 7.72 14.52 30.45
C ALA A 171 7.05 13.37 31.23
N GLU A 172 7.81 12.34 31.63
CA GLU A 172 7.47 11.59 32.83
C GLU A 172 8.56 11.86 33.86
N GLY A 173 8.20 12.60 34.91
CA GLY A 173 9.09 12.82 36.04
C GLY A 173 8.72 14.01 36.90
N LYS A 174 7.85 13.77 37.88
CA LYS A 174 8.19 13.66 39.32
C LYS A 174 7.26 14.45 40.25
N HIS A 175 6.71 13.65 41.17
CA HIS A 175 6.26 13.92 42.54
C HIS A 175 4.99 14.74 42.79
#